data_AF-A0A257A7U6-F1
#
_entry.id   AF-A0A257A7U6-F1
#
_cell.length_a   1.000
_cell.length_b   1.000
_cell.length_c   1.000
_cell.angle_alpha   90.00
_cell.angle_beta   90.00
_cell.angle_gamma   90.00
#
_symmetry.space_group_name_H-M   'P 1'
#
loop_
_entity.id
_entity.type
_entity.pdbx_description
1 polymer ?
#
loop_
_entity_poly.entity_id
_entity_poly.type
_entity_poly.pdbx_seq_one_letter_code
_entity_poly.pdbx_strand_id
1 'polypeptide(L)'
;MADARRTDIRAGIVVYSTKNKRLALELVWLTRIAGFESKMFKNGKYYDVHIRLYGKGRIRPWSGKVPLKPIIRFLERKKLERKLPLELTYIISRFKRGKQKFITRNTLRKLLRFLKKYSNTFSSGDIKFLRKIEALLESDIALLKVLKIVKKPYSGHVYDISIPETELFIGGEIPIALHNTGHPVLATFHAGSVLRLIQRITSPPINVPKTQLDNLNFVIIQSAVYREGIMLRRMISVNEIIGYDAKADSIVYIPVFTWDPATDTFLFRGKGSSYLLEEKIATIRGIPRREMKLIYRELDLRAKIIRELVNKKVFDYYKVFGVVSKIYNIIDEKLKGKSKEETQYTILEGLEEALKKVKKAKL
;
A
#
# COMPACT_ATOMS: atom_id res chain seq x y z
N MET A 1 43.97 -20.19 8.97
CA MET A 1 44.30 -20.44 7.55
C MET A 1 43.28 -19.73 6.67
N ALA A 2 43.72 -18.83 5.80
CA ALA A 2 42.84 -18.01 4.96
C ALA A 2 42.00 -18.89 4.01
N ASP A 3 40.71 -19.03 4.32
CA ASP A 3 39.78 -19.95 3.64
C ASP A 3 39.05 -19.27 2.46
N ALA A 4 39.59 -18.14 1.99
CA ALA A 4 39.02 -17.31 0.94
C ALA A 4 39.98 -17.21 -0.24
N ARG A 5 39.57 -17.70 -1.41
CA ARG A 5 40.25 -17.47 -2.68
C ARG A 5 39.45 -16.44 -3.47
N ARG A 6 40.07 -15.31 -3.79
CA ARG A 6 39.51 -14.33 -4.74
C ARG A 6 39.85 -14.84 -6.14
N THR A 7 38.87 -15.35 -6.85
CA THR A 7 39.03 -15.70 -8.27
C THR A 7 38.65 -14.49 -9.13
N ASP A 8 39.51 -14.19 -10.12
CA ASP A 8 39.48 -13.03 -11.01
C ASP A 8 38.10 -12.53 -11.48
N ILE A 9 38.05 -11.23 -11.79
CA ILE A 9 36.91 -10.58 -12.45
C ILE A 9 36.79 -11.13 -13.87
N ARG A 10 35.94 -12.13 -14.08
CA ARG A 10 35.61 -12.64 -15.42
C ARG A 10 34.27 -12.09 -15.87
N ALA A 11 34.27 -11.37 -17.00
CA ALA A 11 33.07 -10.82 -17.63
C ALA A 11 32.16 -9.98 -16.69
N GLY A 12 32.79 -9.21 -15.79
CA GLY A 12 32.09 -8.35 -14.82
C GLY A 12 31.44 -9.08 -13.64
N ILE A 13 31.81 -10.33 -13.39
CA ILE A 13 31.41 -11.11 -12.22
C ILE A 13 32.62 -11.32 -11.32
N VAL A 14 32.51 -10.90 -10.06
CA VAL A 14 33.44 -11.23 -8.97
C VAL A 14 32.93 -12.51 -8.31
N VAL A 15 33.81 -13.47 -8.07
CA VAL A 15 33.45 -14.70 -7.34
C VAL A 15 34.27 -14.77 -6.06
N TYR A 16 33.58 -14.89 -4.94
CA TYR A 16 34.15 -15.10 -3.62
C TYR A 16 33.79 -16.51 -3.13
N SER A 17 34.80 -17.35 -2.91
CA SER A 17 34.59 -18.74 -2.46
C SER A 17 34.96 -18.88 -0.98
N THR A 18 34.09 -19.51 -0.19
CA THR A 18 34.34 -19.82 1.23
C THR A 18 33.78 -21.18 1.64
N LYS A 19 34.40 -21.88 2.59
CA LYS A 19 33.81 -23.09 3.21
C LYS A 19 32.67 -22.77 4.19
N ASN A 20 32.63 -21.54 4.71
CA ASN A 20 31.64 -21.14 5.72
C ASN A 20 30.33 -20.67 5.06
N LYS A 21 29.27 -21.48 5.20
CA LYS A 21 27.94 -21.17 4.67
C LYS A 21 27.35 -19.87 5.21
N ARG A 22 27.57 -19.57 6.50
CA ARG A 22 27.04 -18.37 7.14
C ARG A 22 27.70 -17.12 6.56
N LEU A 23 29.02 -17.14 6.43
CA LEU A 23 29.79 -16.07 5.78
C LEU A 23 29.34 -15.86 4.32
N ALA A 24 29.13 -16.94 3.56
CA ALA A 24 28.63 -16.83 2.20
C ALA A 24 27.23 -16.20 2.12
N LEU A 25 26.34 -16.53 3.07
CA LEU A 25 25.00 -15.93 3.17
C LEU A 25 25.06 -14.44 3.54
N GLU A 26 25.87 -14.08 4.54
CA GLU A 26 26.07 -12.70 4.96
C GLU A 26 26.64 -11.85 3.80
N LEU A 27 27.61 -12.39 3.06
CA LEU A 27 28.18 -11.70 1.89
C LEU A 27 27.14 -11.50 0.77
N VAL A 28 26.26 -12.49 0.51
CA VAL A 28 25.15 -12.34 -0.44
C VAL A 28 24.21 -11.21 -0.01
N TRP A 29 23.87 -11.13 1.27
CA TRP A 29 22.98 -10.07 1.78
C TRP A 29 23.65 -8.69 1.70
N LEU A 30 24.88 -8.58 2.19
CA LEU A 30 25.64 -7.32 2.18
C LEU A 30 25.79 -6.76 0.76
N THR A 31 26.10 -7.62 -0.20
CA THR A 31 26.26 -7.22 -1.61
C THR A 31 24.95 -6.78 -2.26
N ARG A 32 23.81 -7.38 -1.86
CA ARG A 32 22.48 -6.93 -2.31
C ARG A 32 22.10 -5.58 -1.72
N ILE A 33 22.38 -5.36 -0.44
CA ILE A 33 22.18 -4.06 0.23
C ILE A 33 23.03 -2.99 -0.46
N ALA A 34 24.26 -3.32 -0.83
CA ALA A 34 25.14 -2.42 -1.59
C ALA A 34 24.72 -2.24 -3.07
N GLY A 35 23.55 -2.71 -3.48
CA GLY A 35 23.00 -2.52 -4.82
C GLY A 35 23.51 -3.50 -5.88
N PHE A 36 24.29 -4.53 -5.52
CA PHE A 36 24.80 -5.52 -6.47
C PHE A 36 23.92 -6.77 -6.57
N GLU A 37 23.85 -7.34 -7.79
CA GLU A 37 23.25 -8.66 -7.95
C GLU A 37 24.22 -9.75 -7.45
N SER A 38 23.80 -10.47 -6.41
CA SER A 38 24.59 -11.58 -5.87
C SER A 38 23.82 -12.88 -5.70
N LYS A 39 24.54 -13.99 -5.89
CA LYS A 39 23.99 -15.34 -5.79
C LYS A 39 25.04 -16.33 -5.30
N MET A 40 24.62 -17.23 -4.42
CA MET A 40 25.47 -18.30 -3.90
C MET A 40 25.22 -19.61 -4.65
N PHE A 41 26.30 -20.30 -4.97
CA PHE A 41 26.31 -21.65 -5.53
C PHE A 41 27.10 -22.57 -4.61
N LYS A 42 26.65 -23.82 -4.46
CA LYS A 42 27.39 -24.83 -3.69
C LYS A 42 28.28 -25.61 -4.67
N ASN A 43 29.57 -25.62 -4.42
CA ASN A 43 30.57 -26.29 -5.26
C ASN A 43 31.42 -27.22 -4.37
N GLY A 44 31.02 -28.49 -4.29
CA GLY A 44 31.62 -29.45 -3.36
C GLY A 44 31.51 -29.00 -1.90
N LYS A 45 32.67 -28.79 -1.26
CA LYS A 45 32.80 -28.30 0.14
C LYS A 45 32.78 -26.77 0.27
N TYR A 46 32.76 -26.04 -0.84
CA TYR A 46 32.79 -24.58 -0.87
C TYR A 46 31.45 -23.97 -1.28
N TYR A 47 31.25 -22.71 -0.91
CA TYR A 47 30.16 -21.85 -1.30
C TYR A 47 30.73 -20.68 -2.10
N ASP A 48 30.37 -20.64 -3.38
CA ASP A 48 30.81 -19.61 -4.32
C ASP A 48 29.76 -18.51 -4.36
N VAL A 49 30.11 -17.31 -3.90
CA VAL A 49 29.29 -16.10 -3.97
C VAL A 49 29.69 -15.31 -5.20
N HIS A 50 28.81 -15.34 -6.20
CA HIS A 50 28.97 -14.58 -7.43
C HIS A 50 28.31 -13.22 -7.26
N ILE A 51 29.07 -12.15 -7.42
CA ILE A 51 28.65 -10.75 -7.33
C ILE A 51 28.86 -10.11 -8.69
N ARG A 52 27.83 -9.45 -9.22
CA ARG A 52 27.89 -8.80 -10.52
C ARG A 52 28.17 -7.31 -10.36
N LEU A 53 29.22 -6.83 -11.03
CA LEU A 53 29.57 -5.42 -11.08
C LEU A 53 28.92 -4.80 -12.31
N TYR A 54 28.00 -3.86 -12.10
CA TYR A 54 27.42 -3.08 -13.19
C TYR A 54 28.50 -2.18 -13.82
N GLY A 55 28.43 -1.95 -15.15
CA GLY A 55 29.36 -1.07 -15.87
C GLY A 55 30.58 -1.73 -16.51
N LYS A 56 30.87 -3.01 -16.27
CA LYS A 56 31.96 -3.76 -16.93
C LYS A 56 31.43 -4.88 -17.84
N GLY A 57 30.86 -4.53 -19.00
CA GLY A 57 30.49 -5.46 -20.08
C GLY A 57 29.00 -5.80 -20.21
N ARG A 58 28.65 -6.66 -21.21
CA ARG A 58 27.27 -7.12 -21.53
C ARG A 58 26.76 -8.13 -20.47
N ILE A 59 26.49 -7.68 -19.25
CA ILE A 59 26.00 -8.53 -18.17
C ILE A 59 24.46 -8.61 -18.19
N ARG A 60 23.89 -9.81 -18.33
CA ARG A 60 22.43 -10.04 -18.38
C ARG A 60 21.82 -10.21 -16.97
N PRO A 61 21.11 -9.24 -16.36
CA PRO A 61 20.69 -9.31 -14.96
C PRO A 61 19.90 -10.59 -14.61
N TRP A 62 20.18 -11.17 -13.44
CA TRP A 62 19.46 -12.32 -12.89
C TRP A 62 18.04 -11.97 -12.43
N SER A 63 17.83 -10.73 -11.97
CA SER A 63 16.56 -10.16 -11.52
C SER A 63 15.60 -9.81 -12.66
N GLY A 64 16.11 -9.66 -13.89
CA GLY A 64 15.34 -9.33 -15.10
C GLY A 64 14.49 -10.48 -15.66
N LYS A 65 13.90 -11.32 -14.79
CA LYS A 65 13.09 -12.47 -15.17
C LYS A 65 11.63 -12.26 -14.80
N VAL A 66 10.74 -12.56 -15.74
CA VAL A 66 9.29 -12.41 -15.59
C VAL A 66 8.62 -13.79 -15.57
N PRO A 67 7.64 -14.04 -14.68
CA PRO A 67 6.89 -15.28 -14.65
C PRO A 67 6.19 -15.54 -15.98
N LEU A 68 6.36 -16.76 -16.47
CA LEU A 68 5.84 -17.15 -17.77
C LEU A 68 4.36 -17.58 -17.71
N LYS A 69 3.90 -18.08 -16.54
CA LYS A 69 2.56 -18.64 -16.36
C LYS A 69 1.41 -17.69 -16.76
N PRO A 70 1.38 -16.41 -16.34
CA PRO A 70 0.30 -15.49 -16.74
C PRO A 70 0.26 -15.26 -18.25
N ILE A 71 1.43 -15.21 -18.89
CA ILE A 71 1.58 -14.97 -20.32
C ILE A 71 1.11 -16.19 -21.13
N ILE A 72 1.47 -17.40 -20.70
CA ILE A 72 1.01 -18.64 -21.34
C ILE A 72 -0.50 -18.76 -21.26
N ARG A 73 -1.10 -18.53 -20.08
CA ARG A 73 -2.56 -18.54 -19.92
C ARG A 73 -3.25 -17.53 -20.85
N PHE A 74 -2.64 -16.35 -21.04
CA PHE A 74 -3.15 -15.35 -21.97
C PHE A 74 -3.10 -15.85 -23.42
N LEU A 75 -1.97 -16.44 -23.84
CA LEU A 75 -1.78 -17.00 -25.19
C LEU A 75 -2.76 -18.16 -25.47
N GLU A 76 -2.97 -19.05 -24.49
CA GLU A 76 -3.93 -20.16 -24.56
C GLU A 76 -5.36 -19.63 -24.72
N ARG A 77 -5.78 -18.69 -23.85
CA ARG A 77 -7.11 -18.07 -23.90
C ARG A 77 -7.39 -17.39 -25.25
N LYS A 78 -6.37 -16.80 -25.87
CA LYS A 78 -6.47 -16.12 -27.17
C LYS A 78 -6.17 -17.02 -28.36
N LYS A 79 -5.92 -18.32 -28.15
CA LYS A 79 -5.57 -19.29 -29.21
C LYS A 79 -4.40 -18.82 -30.09
N LEU A 80 -3.43 -18.09 -29.51
CA LEU A 80 -2.28 -17.51 -30.23
C LEU A 80 -1.04 -18.40 -30.22
N GLU A 81 -1.09 -19.56 -29.56
CA GLU A 81 0.07 -20.47 -29.41
C GLU A 81 0.70 -20.88 -30.76
N ARG A 82 -0.14 -21.19 -31.76
CA ARG A 82 0.30 -21.63 -33.10
C ARG A 82 0.78 -20.48 -33.99
N LYS A 83 0.43 -19.24 -33.64
CA LYS A 83 0.79 -18.04 -34.42
C LYS A 83 2.08 -17.39 -33.95
N LEU A 84 2.73 -17.94 -32.91
CA LEU A 84 3.96 -17.37 -32.37
C LEU A 84 5.12 -17.46 -33.38
N PRO A 85 6.01 -16.46 -33.41
CA PRO A 85 7.27 -16.55 -34.14
C PRO A 85 8.08 -17.78 -33.70
N LEU A 86 8.76 -18.44 -34.63
CA LEU A 86 9.61 -19.62 -34.37
C LEU A 86 10.61 -19.40 -33.23
N GLU A 87 11.16 -18.18 -33.11
CA GLU A 87 12.07 -17.81 -32.02
C GLU A 87 11.43 -17.79 -30.61
N LEU A 88 10.10 -17.85 -30.49
CA LEU A 88 9.37 -17.83 -29.21
C LEU A 88 8.61 -19.13 -28.92
N THR A 89 8.42 -20.03 -29.89
CA THR A 89 7.66 -21.29 -29.71
C THR A 89 8.25 -22.19 -28.63
N TYR A 90 9.59 -22.17 -28.48
CA TYR A 90 10.29 -22.95 -27.46
C TYR A 90 9.78 -22.65 -26.04
N ILE A 91 9.30 -21.42 -25.78
CA ILE A 91 8.85 -20.96 -24.48
C ILE A 91 7.64 -21.77 -24.01
N ILE A 92 6.69 -22.04 -24.91
CA ILE A 92 5.50 -22.84 -24.61
C ILE A 92 5.91 -24.28 -24.29
N SER A 93 6.70 -24.89 -25.18
CA SER A 93 7.11 -26.30 -25.01
C SER A 93 7.89 -26.53 -23.71
N ARG A 94 8.81 -25.63 -23.36
CA ARG A 94 9.60 -25.72 -22.12
C ARG A 94 8.77 -25.43 -20.88
N PHE A 95 7.75 -24.57 -20.97
CA PHE A 95 6.81 -24.33 -19.87
C PHE A 95 5.94 -25.55 -19.59
N LYS A 96 5.33 -26.13 -20.62
CA LYS A 96 4.47 -27.33 -20.50
C LYS A 96 5.25 -28.53 -19.96
N ARG A 97 6.52 -28.69 -20.36
CA ARG A 97 7.44 -29.71 -19.82
C ARG A 97 7.99 -29.39 -18.41
N GLY A 98 7.56 -28.31 -17.79
CA GLY A 98 8.03 -27.87 -16.45
C GLY A 98 9.47 -27.35 -16.39
N LYS A 99 10.20 -27.36 -17.51
CA LYS A 99 11.62 -26.98 -17.60
C LYS A 99 11.86 -25.47 -17.53
N GLN A 100 10.84 -24.65 -17.81
CA GLN A 100 10.97 -23.20 -17.82
C GLN A 100 9.77 -22.52 -17.16
N LYS A 101 10.00 -21.79 -16.06
CA LYS A 101 8.93 -21.04 -15.34
C LYS A 101 9.01 -19.52 -15.55
N PHE A 102 10.15 -19.04 -16.06
CA PHE A 102 10.43 -17.62 -16.24
C PHE A 102 11.06 -17.35 -17.61
N ILE A 103 10.86 -16.14 -18.12
CA ILE A 103 11.51 -15.62 -19.33
C ILE A 103 12.27 -14.35 -19.00
N THR A 104 13.23 -13.96 -19.85
CA THR A 104 13.93 -12.68 -19.68
C THR A 104 13.05 -11.51 -20.11
N ARG A 105 13.30 -10.31 -19.57
CA ARG A 105 12.63 -9.07 -20.02
C ARG A 105 12.78 -8.85 -21.54
N ASN A 106 13.93 -9.18 -22.13
CA ASN A 106 14.11 -9.07 -23.58
C ASN A 106 13.20 -10.03 -24.37
N THR A 107 13.09 -11.29 -23.92
CA THR A 107 12.15 -12.25 -24.50
C THR A 107 10.70 -11.76 -24.35
N LEU A 108 10.37 -11.15 -23.22
CA LEU A 108 9.05 -10.56 -23.01
C LEU A 108 8.80 -9.36 -23.95
N ARG A 109 9.78 -8.48 -24.19
CA ARG A 109 9.67 -7.38 -25.18
C ARG A 109 9.30 -7.91 -26.57
N LYS A 110 9.97 -8.99 -27.01
CA LYS A 110 9.66 -9.65 -28.28
C LYS A 110 8.22 -10.18 -28.31
N LEU A 111 7.79 -10.82 -27.21
CA LEU A 111 6.45 -11.37 -27.08
C LEU A 111 5.37 -10.27 -27.06
N LEU A 112 5.59 -9.17 -26.35
CA LEU A 112 4.68 -8.02 -26.34
C LEU A 112 4.57 -7.35 -27.71
N ARG A 113 5.69 -7.19 -28.45
CA ARG A 113 5.66 -6.70 -29.84
C ARG A 113 4.82 -7.58 -30.75
N PHE A 114 4.92 -8.90 -30.59
CA PHE A 114 4.06 -9.84 -31.31
C PHE A 114 2.58 -9.66 -30.91
N LEU A 115 2.27 -9.59 -29.61
CA LEU A 115 0.89 -9.43 -29.14
C LEU A 115 0.26 -8.11 -29.57
N LYS A 116 1.04 -7.02 -29.68
CA LYS A 116 0.57 -5.73 -30.19
C LYS A 116 0.00 -5.83 -31.61
N LYS A 117 0.47 -6.76 -32.45
CA LYS A 117 -0.09 -6.99 -33.80
C LYS A 117 -1.53 -7.50 -33.80
N TYR A 118 -1.98 -8.06 -32.67
CA TYR A 118 -3.33 -8.61 -32.50
C TYR A 118 -4.20 -7.74 -31.57
N SER A 119 -3.78 -6.51 -31.28
CA SER A 119 -4.45 -5.60 -30.33
C SER A 119 -5.94 -5.41 -30.63
N ASN A 120 -6.31 -5.38 -31.91
CA ASN A 120 -7.70 -5.17 -32.36
C ASN A 120 -8.65 -6.33 -31.98
N THR A 121 -8.10 -7.48 -31.61
CA THR A 121 -8.89 -8.67 -31.20
C THR A 121 -9.04 -8.81 -29.67
N PHE A 122 -8.54 -7.83 -28.91
CA PHE A 122 -8.46 -7.89 -27.46
C PHE A 122 -9.55 -7.06 -26.79
N SER A 123 -10.12 -7.59 -25.70
CA SER A 123 -11.08 -6.84 -24.88
C SER A 123 -10.37 -5.76 -24.06
N SER A 124 -11.14 -4.83 -23.49
CA SER A 124 -10.62 -3.81 -22.56
C SER A 124 -9.84 -4.43 -21.38
N GLY A 125 -10.29 -5.58 -20.88
CA GLY A 125 -9.62 -6.34 -19.81
C GLY A 125 -8.28 -6.95 -20.25
N ASP A 126 -8.19 -7.43 -21.49
CA ASP A 126 -6.95 -7.96 -22.07
C ASP A 126 -5.90 -6.86 -22.27
N ILE A 127 -6.32 -5.70 -22.76
CA ILE A 127 -5.45 -4.53 -22.92
C ILE A 127 -4.92 -4.07 -21.55
N LYS A 128 -5.79 -4.03 -20.53
CA LYS A 128 -5.37 -3.71 -19.15
C LYS A 128 -4.36 -4.71 -18.60
N PHE A 129 -4.54 -6.01 -18.88
CA PHE A 129 -3.57 -7.04 -18.51
C PHE A 129 -2.21 -6.82 -19.19
N LEU A 130 -2.18 -6.57 -20.50
CA LEU A 130 -0.93 -6.32 -21.23
C LEU A 130 -0.22 -5.06 -20.75
N ARG A 131 -0.96 -3.99 -20.43
CA ARG A 131 -0.38 -2.78 -19.81
C ARG A 131 0.27 -3.06 -18.46
N LYS A 132 -0.31 -3.93 -17.63
CA LYS A 132 0.33 -4.36 -16.37
C LYS A 132 1.64 -5.13 -16.61
N ILE A 133 1.67 -5.99 -17.62
CA ILE A 133 2.88 -6.74 -18.00
C ILE A 133 3.97 -5.80 -18.56
N GLU A 134 3.58 -4.78 -19.32
CA GLU A 134 4.47 -3.74 -19.82
C GLU A 134 5.03 -2.87 -18.68
N ALA A 135 4.18 -2.49 -17.72
CA ALA A 135 4.63 -1.78 -16.52
C ALA A 135 5.65 -2.60 -15.69
N LEU A 136 5.43 -3.92 -15.55
CA LEU A 136 6.40 -4.81 -14.88
C LEU A 136 7.75 -4.88 -15.59
N LEU A 137 7.76 -4.69 -16.90
CA LEU A 137 8.97 -4.77 -17.72
C LEU A 137 9.86 -3.54 -17.53
N GLU A 138 9.25 -2.37 -17.35
CA GLU A 138 9.95 -1.10 -17.08
C GLU A 138 10.15 -0.82 -15.58
N SER A 139 9.48 -1.55 -14.68
CA SER A 139 9.64 -1.39 -13.23
C SER A 139 10.97 -1.96 -12.69
N ASP A 140 11.39 -1.50 -11.51
CA ASP A 140 12.51 -2.09 -10.75
C ASP A 140 12.11 -3.32 -9.92
N ILE A 141 10.89 -3.81 -10.12
CA ILE A 141 10.35 -4.95 -9.36
C ILE A 141 10.99 -6.26 -9.87
N ALA A 142 11.50 -7.04 -8.92
CA ALA A 142 12.02 -8.39 -9.15
C ALA A 142 11.12 -9.43 -8.47
N LEU A 143 10.83 -10.52 -9.18
CA LEU A 143 9.97 -11.59 -8.65
C LEU A 143 10.81 -12.78 -8.19
N LEU A 144 10.70 -13.10 -6.90
CA LEU A 144 11.41 -14.20 -6.27
C LEU A 144 10.52 -15.45 -6.18
N LYS A 145 11.13 -16.63 -6.41
CA LYS A 145 10.44 -17.90 -6.22
C LYS A 145 10.43 -18.25 -4.74
N VAL A 146 9.23 -18.47 -4.18
CA VAL A 146 9.09 -19.12 -2.86
C VAL A 146 9.64 -20.54 -2.96
N LEU A 147 10.69 -20.82 -2.19
CA LEU A 147 11.37 -22.14 -2.20
C LEU A 147 10.72 -23.13 -1.24
N LYS A 148 10.33 -22.67 -0.05
CA LYS A 148 9.72 -23.46 1.01
C LYS A 148 8.91 -22.55 1.92
N ILE A 149 7.74 -23.00 2.34
CA ILE A 149 6.93 -22.38 3.41
C ILE A 149 7.07 -23.30 4.62
N VAL A 150 7.39 -22.75 5.78
CA VAL A 150 7.56 -23.51 7.02
C VAL A 150 6.76 -22.82 8.11
N LYS A 151 5.92 -23.57 8.84
CA LYS A 151 5.32 -23.11 10.08
C LYS A 151 6.34 -23.31 11.20
N LYS A 152 6.70 -22.25 11.91
CA LYS A 152 7.54 -22.34 13.11
C LYS A 152 6.67 -22.06 14.34
N PRO A 153 6.68 -22.91 15.37
CA PRO A 153 6.09 -22.55 16.66
C PRO A 153 6.83 -21.32 17.20
N TYR A 154 6.05 -20.29 17.56
CA TYR A 154 6.54 -19.04 18.09
C TYR A 154 5.89 -18.84 19.46
N SER A 155 6.70 -18.79 20.51
CA SER A 155 6.27 -18.63 21.90
C SER A 155 6.43 -17.19 22.40
N GLY A 156 6.16 -16.22 21.53
CA GLY A 156 6.10 -14.80 21.87
C GLY A 156 4.71 -14.23 21.61
N HIS A 157 4.46 -13.00 22.03
CA HIS A 157 3.20 -12.31 21.77
C HIS A 157 3.20 -11.77 20.34
N VAL A 158 2.32 -12.30 19.49
CA VAL A 158 2.00 -11.70 18.19
C VAL A 158 0.74 -10.86 18.38
N TYR A 159 0.85 -9.54 18.24
CA TYR A 159 -0.35 -8.72 18.12
C TYR A 159 -0.92 -8.88 16.73
N ASP A 160 -2.22 -9.12 16.71
CA ASP A 160 -3.02 -9.26 15.52
C ASP A 160 -3.20 -7.90 14.85
N ILE A 161 -2.52 -7.69 13.73
CA ILE A 161 -3.04 -6.86 12.66
C ILE A 161 -3.01 -7.72 11.41
N SER A 162 -4.03 -8.56 11.27
CA SER A 162 -4.33 -9.21 10.00
C SER A 162 -5.75 -8.87 9.56
N ILE A 163 -5.84 -8.11 8.47
CA ILE A 163 -6.97 -8.19 7.55
C ILE A 163 -6.46 -9.03 6.38
N PRO A 164 -7.12 -10.14 6.01
CA PRO A 164 -6.85 -10.77 4.71
C PRO A 164 -7.05 -9.74 3.61
N GLU A 165 -6.01 -9.51 2.80
CA GLU A 165 -5.96 -8.62 1.62
C GLU A 165 -5.55 -7.14 1.81
N THR A 166 -5.23 -6.66 3.02
CA THR A 166 -4.52 -5.36 3.18
C THR A 166 -3.60 -5.37 4.40
N GLU A 167 -2.30 -5.26 4.14
CA GLU A 167 -1.22 -5.48 5.09
C GLU A 167 -0.67 -4.15 5.64
N LEU A 168 -0.30 -4.19 6.92
CA LEU A 168 0.65 -3.32 7.62
C LEU A 168 1.65 -2.60 6.69
N PHE A 169 1.74 -1.26 6.77
CA PHE A 169 2.70 -0.50 5.97
C PHE A 169 4.11 -0.59 6.57
N ILE A 170 4.98 -1.30 5.84
CA ILE A 170 6.43 -1.35 6.04
C ILE A 170 7.07 -0.58 4.89
N GLY A 171 7.94 0.38 5.20
CA GLY A 171 8.65 1.16 4.17
C GLY A 171 10.01 1.64 4.64
N GLY A 172 10.82 2.08 3.67
CA GLY A 172 12.25 2.37 3.84
C GLY A 172 13.15 1.33 3.17
N GLU A 173 14.42 1.69 2.99
CA GLU A 173 15.47 0.79 2.46
C GLU A 173 15.77 -0.37 3.44
N ILE A 174 15.35 -0.23 4.70
CA ILE A 174 15.32 -1.25 5.75
C ILE A 174 13.88 -1.31 6.30
N PRO A 175 13.24 -2.50 6.36
CA PRO A 175 11.82 -2.61 6.70
C PRO A 175 11.54 -2.34 8.18
N ILE A 176 10.90 -1.21 8.48
CA ILE A 176 10.35 -0.86 9.80
C ILE A 176 8.84 -0.70 9.68
N ALA A 177 8.10 -1.09 10.72
CA ALA A 177 6.69 -0.74 10.85
C ALA A 177 6.60 0.79 10.94
N LEU A 178 6.00 1.43 9.94
CA LEU A 178 6.01 2.88 9.84
C LEU A 178 4.98 3.48 10.78
N HIS A 179 5.46 4.02 11.88
CA HIS A 179 4.88 5.12 12.65
C HIS A 179 6.08 6.06 12.85
N ASN A 180 5.98 7.34 12.44
CA ASN A 180 7.02 8.41 12.49
C ASN A 180 7.81 8.79 11.23
N THR A 181 7.51 8.31 10.02
CA THR A 181 8.20 8.78 8.78
C THR A 181 7.33 9.64 7.85
N GLY A 182 6.29 10.29 8.39
CA GLY A 182 5.37 11.12 7.62
C GLY A 182 4.38 10.35 6.74
N HIS A 183 4.31 9.02 6.90
CA HIS A 183 3.35 8.18 6.19
C HIS A 183 2.03 8.09 6.98
N PRO A 184 0.86 8.34 6.35
CA PRO A 184 -0.42 8.10 7.00
C PRO A 184 -0.64 6.62 7.33
N VAL A 185 -1.12 6.33 8.53
CA VAL A 185 -1.36 4.97 9.04
C VAL A 185 -2.79 4.84 9.54
N LEU A 186 -3.42 3.70 9.23
CA LEU A 186 -4.67 3.26 9.84
C LEU A 186 -4.48 1.83 10.35
N ALA A 187 -5.02 1.55 11.53
CA ALA A 187 -4.98 0.23 12.14
C ALA A 187 -6.25 -0.04 12.96
N THR A 188 -6.58 -1.30 13.13
CA THR A 188 -7.58 -1.76 14.12
C THR A 188 -6.86 -2.13 15.41
N PHE A 189 -7.44 -1.77 16.55
CA PHE A 189 -6.85 -2.10 17.84
C PHE A 189 -7.93 -2.55 18.82
N HIS A 190 -7.67 -3.63 19.54
CA HIS A 190 -8.59 -4.11 20.56
C HIS A 190 -8.45 -3.24 21.82
N ALA A 191 -9.32 -2.24 21.96
CA ALA A 191 -9.43 -1.40 23.16
C ALA A 191 -10.85 -0.84 23.29
N GLY A 192 -11.41 -0.84 24.50
CA GLY A 192 -12.77 -0.33 24.76
C GLY A 192 -12.84 1.17 25.01
N SER A 193 -11.72 1.85 25.20
CA SER A 193 -11.64 3.30 25.39
C SER A 193 -10.28 3.84 24.97
N VAL A 194 -10.18 5.16 24.77
CA VAL A 194 -8.90 5.82 24.47
C VAL A 194 -7.89 5.52 25.58
N LEU A 195 -8.26 5.65 26.85
CA LEU A 195 -7.34 5.36 27.96
C LEU A 195 -6.78 3.92 27.92
N ARG A 196 -7.64 2.92 27.63
CA ARG A 196 -7.20 1.52 27.51
C ARG A 196 -6.31 1.29 26.28
N LEU A 197 -6.57 1.98 25.17
CA LEU A 197 -5.71 1.95 23.98
C LEU A 197 -4.31 2.46 24.34
N ILE A 198 -4.23 3.63 24.97
CA ILE A 198 -2.97 4.26 25.36
C ILE A 198 -2.17 3.39 26.34
N GLN A 199 -2.83 2.82 27.35
CA GLN A 199 -2.19 1.88 28.28
C GLN A 199 -1.57 0.69 27.55
N ARG A 200 -2.29 0.11 26.58
CA ARG A 200 -1.81 -1.07 25.82
C ARG A 200 -0.67 -0.73 24.87
N ILE A 201 -0.72 0.42 24.22
CA ILE A 201 0.34 0.88 23.31
C ILE A 201 1.63 1.21 24.08
N THR A 202 1.50 1.78 25.28
CA THR A 202 2.65 2.20 26.10
C THR A 202 3.25 1.08 26.95
N SER A 203 2.49 0.02 27.21
CA SER A 203 2.97 -1.13 27.99
C SER A 203 3.66 -2.17 27.10
N PRO A 204 4.56 -3.00 27.66
CA PRO A 204 5.02 -4.20 26.98
C PRO A 204 3.84 -5.06 26.52
N PRO A 205 3.97 -5.75 25.38
CA PRO A 205 5.10 -5.85 24.44
C PRO A 205 5.22 -4.71 23.41
N ILE A 206 4.27 -3.78 23.33
CA ILE A 206 4.27 -2.72 22.31
C ILE A 206 5.28 -1.63 22.68
N ASN A 207 5.23 -1.17 23.93
CA ASN A 207 6.23 -0.30 24.55
C ASN A 207 6.55 0.98 23.75
N VAL A 208 5.54 1.61 23.14
CA VAL A 208 5.70 2.90 22.45
C VAL A 208 5.84 4.01 23.50
N PRO A 209 6.87 4.89 23.38
CA PRO A 209 7.04 6.01 24.29
C PRO A 209 5.81 6.94 24.29
N LYS A 210 5.36 7.37 25.47
CA LYS A 210 4.22 8.28 25.63
C LYS A 210 4.36 9.57 24.83
N THR A 211 5.59 10.06 24.69
CA THR A 211 5.97 11.25 23.93
C THR A 211 5.74 11.12 22.42
N GLN A 212 5.52 9.93 21.88
CA GLN A 212 5.28 9.70 20.44
C GLN A 212 3.80 9.49 20.09
N LEU A 213 2.91 9.61 21.08
CA LEU A 213 1.47 9.36 20.90
C LEU A 213 0.72 10.54 20.30
N ASP A 214 1.33 11.72 20.28
CA ASP A 214 0.89 12.88 19.50
C ASP A 214 0.90 12.63 17.98
N ASN A 215 1.66 11.63 17.50
CA ASN A 215 1.60 11.18 16.11
C ASN A 215 0.30 10.45 15.74
N LEU A 216 -0.45 9.94 16.72
CA LEU A 216 -1.76 9.35 16.50
C LEU A 216 -2.81 10.47 16.43
N ASN A 217 -3.36 10.78 15.27
CA ASN A 217 -4.25 11.96 15.16
C ASN A 217 -5.63 11.77 15.80
N PHE A 218 -6.27 10.63 15.59
CA PHE A 218 -7.59 10.35 16.16
C PHE A 218 -7.83 8.85 16.39
N VAL A 219 -8.77 8.56 17.28
CA VAL A 219 -9.17 7.21 17.69
C VAL A 219 -10.68 7.09 17.60
N ILE A 220 -11.14 6.07 16.87
CA ILE A 220 -12.56 5.70 16.80
C ILE A 220 -12.80 4.54 17.76
N ILE A 221 -13.72 4.71 18.69
CA ILE A 221 -14.20 3.64 19.57
C ILE A 221 -15.49 3.07 18.98
N GLN A 222 -15.45 1.79 18.61
CA GLN A 222 -16.61 1.06 18.10
C GLN A 222 -16.97 -0.06 19.09
N SER A 223 -18.26 -0.23 19.34
CA SER A 223 -18.76 -1.31 20.21
C SER A 223 -19.98 -2.01 19.61
N ALA A 224 -20.19 -3.26 20.03
CA ALA A 224 -21.47 -3.94 19.88
C ALA A 224 -22.37 -3.55 21.06
N VAL A 225 -23.54 -3.01 20.76
CA VAL A 225 -24.55 -2.56 21.75
C VAL A 225 -25.83 -3.34 21.53
N TYR A 226 -26.54 -3.66 22.61
CA TYR A 226 -27.84 -4.31 22.54
C TYR A 226 -28.92 -3.25 22.73
N ARG A 227 -29.84 -3.17 21.77
CA ARG A 227 -31.02 -2.29 21.82
C ARG A 227 -32.21 -3.08 21.32
N GLU A 228 -33.30 -3.07 22.09
CA GLU A 228 -34.56 -3.74 21.72
C GLU A 228 -34.36 -5.23 21.37
N GLY A 229 -33.46 -5.92 22.09
CA GLY A 229 -33.13 -7.33 21.85
C GLY A 229 -32.25 -7.60 20.63
N ILE A 230 -31.87 -6.58 19.87
CA ILE A 230 -31.04 -6.70 18.67
C ILE A 230 -29.62 -6.19 18.96
N MET A 231 -28.62 -6.96 18.55
CA MET A 231 -27.23 -6.53 18.59
C MET A 231 -26.93 -5.60 17.41
N LEU A 232 -26.49 -4.39 17.72
CA LEU A 232 -26.13 -3.35 16.76
C LEU A 232 -24.65 -2.99 16.93
N ARG A 233 -23.97 -2.61 15.84
CA ARG A 233 -22.63 -1.99 15.93
C ARG A 233 -22.77 -0.48 15.85
N ARG A 234 -22.15 0.23 16.79
CA ARG A 234 -22.18 1.70 16.87
C ARG A 234 -20.78 2.25 17.11
N MET A 235 -20.48 3.37 16.47
CA MET A 235 -19.31 4.18 16.79
C MET A 235 -19.62 5.01 18.03
N ILE A 236 -19.14 4.58 19.19
CA ILE A 236 -19.42 5.21 20.48
C ILE A 236 -18.83 6.61 20.55
N SER A 237 -17.58 6.76 20.09
CA SER A 237 -16.93 8.06 20.02
C SER A 237 -15.85 8.15 18.96
N VAL A 238 -15.62 9.35 18.47
CA VAL A 238 -14.44 9.73 17.68
C VAL A 238 -13.67 10.76 18.50
N ASN A 239 -12.40 10.48 18.77
CA ASN A 239 -11.59 11.22 19.73
C ASN A 239 -10.33 11.72 19.03
N GLU A 240 -10.13 13.03 18.98
CA GLU A 240 -8.90 13.65 18.45
C GLU A 240 -7.85 13.71 19.55
N ILE A 241 -6.65 13.22 19.28
CA ILE A 241 -5.53 13.32 20.21
C ILE A 241 -4.86 14.67 19.97
N ILE A 242 -4.73 15.48 21.03
CA ILE A 242 -4.05 16.78 20.95
C ILE A 242 -2.55 16.59 21.20
N GLY A 243 -2.21 15.82 22.23
CA GLY A 243 -0.84 15.59 22.66
C GLY A 243 -0.74 14.97 24.04
N TYR A 244 0.48 14.94 24.57
CA TYR A 244 0.82 14.38 25.88
C TYR A 244 1.19 15.49 26.86
N ASP A 245 0.56 15.50 28.04
CA ASP A 245 0.90 16.39 29.14
C ASP A 245 1.89 15.69 30.08
N ALA A 246 3.13 16.19 30.08
CA ALA A 246 4.20 15.66 30.92
C ALA A 246 4.01 15.92 32.42
N LYS A 247 3.27 16.97 32.81
CA LYS A 247 3.01 17.26 34.23
C LYS A 247 1.99 16.30 34.82
N ALA A 248 0.95 16.00 34.05
CA ALA A 248 -0.13 15.09 34.46
C ALA A 248 0.14 13.62 34.09
N ASP A 249 1.24 13.32 33.39
CA ASP A 249 1.55 12.01 32.82
C ASP A 249 0.35 11.39 32.07
N SER A 250 -0.34 12.21 31.26
CA SER A 250 -1.61 11.83 30.63
C SER A 250 -1.74 12.37 29.22
N ILE A 251 -2.62 11.74 28.44
CA ILE A 251 -2.90 12.16 27.06
C ILE A 251 -4.14 13.03 27.03
N VAL A 252 -3.99 14.17 26.38
CA VAL A 252 -5.08 15.12 26.15
C VAL A 252 -5.74 14.78 24.82
N TYR A 253 -7.06 14.54 24.87
CA TYR A 253 -7.86 14.25 23.69
C TYR A 253 -9.25 14.91 23.79
N ILE A 254 -9.87 15.17 22.64
CA ILE A 254 -11.21 15.79 22.53
C ILE A 254 -12.17 14.79 21.86
N PRO A 255 -13.29 14.42 22.49
CA PRO A 255 -14.33 13.64 21.83
C PRO A 255 -15.12 14.55 20.86
N VAL A 256 -14.83 14.45 19.57
CA VAL A 256 -15.49 15.25 18.53
C VAL A 256 -16.86 14.69 18.13
N PHE A 257 -17.03 13.37 18.16
CA PHE A 257 -18.34 12.73 18.02
C PHE A 257 -18.60 11.82 19.21
N THR A 258 -19.84 11.81 19.67
CA THR A 258 -20.33 10.89 20.72
C THR A 258 -21.68 10.32 20.31
N TRP A 259 -21.92 9.06 20.60
CA TRP A 259 -23.22 8.43 20.40
C TRP A 259 -24.04 8.49 21.69
N ASP A 260 -25.31 8.89 21.56
CA ASP A 260 -26.30 8.85 22.64
C ASP A 260 -27.09 7.52 22.58
N PRO A 261 -26.94 6.63 23.57
CA PRO A 261 -27.65 5.36 23.62
C PRO A 261 -29.17 5.50 23.73
N ALA A 262 -29.66 6.56 24.37
CA ALA A 262 -31.09 6.73 24.58
C ALA A 262 -31.80 6.99 23.25
N THR A 263 -31.29 7.93 22.46
CA THR A 263 -31.93 8.35 21.21
C THR A 263 -31.40 7.63 19.96
N ASP A 264 -30.35 6.81 20.08
CA ASP A 264 -29.60 6.24 18.94
C ASP A 264 -29.09 7.31 17.96
N THR A 265 -28.68 8.48 18.48
CA THR A 265 -28.20 9.58 17.66
C THR A 265 -26.72 9.86 17.88
N PHE A 266 -26.07 10.39 16.83
CA PHE A 266 -24.69 10.84 16.91
C PHE A 266 -24.65 12.35 17.09
N LEU A 267 -23.98 12.80 18.15
CA LEU A 267 -23.79 14.20 18.48
C LEU A 267 -22.42 14.65 17.98
N PHE A 268 -22.40 15.67 17.11
CA PHE A 268 -21.16 16.32 16.66
C PHE A 268 -20.75 17.43 17.63
N ARG A 269 -20.09 17.06 18.73
CA ARG A 269 -19.62 18.00 19.76
C ARG A 269 -18.43 18.85 19.29
N GLY A 270 -17.66 18.35 18.33
CA GLY A 270 -16.48 19.02 17.79
C GLY A 270 -16.75 20.17 16.81
N LYS A 271 -18.00 20.59 16.62
CA LYS A 271 -18.34 21.67 15.68
C LYS A 271 -17.88 23.02 16.24
N GLY A 272 -16.84 23.60 15.62
CA GLY A 272 -16.21 24.83 16.08
C GLY A 272 -15.15 24.62 17.15
N SER A 273 -14.72 23.37 17.37
CA SER A 273 -13.71 23.03 18.38
C SER A 273 -12.86 21.80 18.00
N SER A 274 -12.89 21.35 16.74
CA SER A 274 -12.05 20.26 16.26
C SER A 274 -10.63 20.76 16.03
N TYR A 275 -9.69 20.23 16.80
CA TYR A 275 -8.28 20.58 16.71
C TYR A 275 -7.70 20.17 15.35
N LEU A 276 -8.06 19.00 14.84
CA LEU A 276 -7.58 18.53 13.54
C LEU A 276 -8.11 19.37 12.37
N LEU A 277 -9.37 19.79 12.41
CA LEU A 277 -9.92 20.65 11.36
C LEU A 277 -9.30 22.04 11.42
N GLU A 278 -9.27 22.66 12.60
CA GLU A 278 -8.93 24.08 12.73
C GLU A 278 -7.43 24.37 12.78
N GLU A 279 -6.66 23.56 13.51
CA GLU A 279 -5.25 23.85 13.76
C GLU A 279 -4.31 23.06 12.82
N LYS A 280 -4.78 21.94 12.25
CA LYS A 280 -4.00 21.16 11.27
C LYS A 280 -4.46 21.42 9.83
N ILE A 281 -5.69 21.05 9.47
CA ILE A 281 -6.13 21.06 8.06
C ILE A 281 -6.30 22.49 7.55
N ALA A 282 -6.97 23.36 8.31
CA ALA A 282 -7.16 24.75 7.91
C ALA A 282 -5.83 25.51 7.79
N THR A 283 -4.90 25.29 8.72
CA THR A 283 -3.53 25.86 8.65
C THR A 283 -2.76 25.40 7.42
N ILE A 284 -2.75 24.09 7.11
CA ILE A 284 -2.09 23.54 5.91
C ILE A 284 -2.67 24.15 4.63
N ARG A 285 -3.99 24.42 4.63
CA ARG A 285 -4.72 25.01 3.51
C ARG A 285 -4.67 26.54 3.46
N GLY A 286 -4.05 27.19 4.44
CA GLY A 286 -3.99 28.66 4.51
C GLY A 286 -5.34 29.33 4.75
N ILE A 287 -6.30 28.65 5.38
CA ILE A 287 -7.62 29.23 5.69
C ILE A 287 -7.45 30.15 6.91
N PRO A 288 -7.76 31.46 6.81
CA PRO A 288 -7.64 32.35 7.95
C PRO A 288 -8.74 32.06 8.99
N ARG A 289 -8.46 32.31 10.27
CA ARG A 289 -9.41 32.03 11.38
C ARG A 289 -10.80 32.62 11.18
N ARG A 290 -10.91 33.81 10.58
CA ARG A 290 -12.18 34.46 10.23
C ARG A 290 -13.06 33.64 9.27
N GLU A 291 -12.45 32.76 8.48
CA GLU A 291 -13.10 31.93 7.46
C GLU A 291 -13.14 30.44 7.85
N MET A 292 -12.90 30.11 9.13
CA MET A 292 -12.89 28.72 9.60
C MET A 292 -14.20 27.98 9.30
N LYS A 293 -15.33 28.69 9.19
CA LYS A 293 -16.63 28.14 8.79
C LYS A 293 -16.58 27.41 7.43
N LEU A 294 -15.64 27.75 6.54
CA LEU A 294 -15.48 27.11 5.23
C LEU A 294 -15.11 25.62 5.35
N ILE A 295 -14.31 25.24 6.35
CA ILE A 295 -13.91 23.84 6.52
C ILE A 295 -15.09 22.97 6.99
N TYR A 296 -15.93 23.51 7.86
CA TYR A 296 -17.15 22.84 8.31
C TYR A 296 -18.21 22.78 7.20
N ARG A 297 -18.26 23.76 6.31
CA ARG A 297 -19.11 23.72 5.11
C ARG A 297 -18.67 22.60 4.17
N GLU A 298 -17.36 22.41 3.99
CA GLU A 298 -16.83 21.27 3.22
C GLU A 298 -17.24 19.93 3.85
N LEU A 299 -17.09 19.80 5.17
CA LEU A 299 -17.49 18.59 5.90
C LEU A 299 -18.98 18.26 5.67
N ASP A 300 -19.86 19.27 5.78
CA ASP A 300 -21.30 19.08 5.55
C ASP A 300 -21.61 18.74 4.08
N LEU A 301 -20.93 19.33 3.11
CA LEU A 301 -21.09 18.97 1.69
C LEU A 301 -20.68 17.52 1.42
N ARG A 302 -19.53 17.08 1.95
CA ARG A 302 -19.09 15.68 1.86
C ARG A 302 -20.12 14.74 2.50
N ALA A 303 -20.64 15.08 3.69
CA ALA A 303 -21.67 14.31 4.36
C ALA A 303 -22.99 14.27 3.57
N LYS A 304 -23.40 15.37 2.92
CA LYS A 304 -24.56 15.44 2.03
C LYS A 304 -24.42 14.52 0.82
N ILE A 305 -23.24 14.45 0.21
CA ILE A 305 -22.96 13.53 -0.91
C ILE A 305 -23.15 12.07 -0.47
N ILE A 306 -22.58 11.69 0.67
CA ILE A 306 -22.72 10.32 1.20
C ILE A 306 -24.20 10.01 1.51
N ARG A 307 -24.92 10.95 2.13
CA ARG A 307 -26.37 10.82 2.38
C ARG A 307 -27.15 10.64 1.08
N GLU A 308 -26.80 11.35 0.01
CA GLU A 308 -27.45 11.21 -1.29
C GLU A 308 -27.21 9.82 -1.91
N LEU A 309 -26.00 9.25 -1.75
CA LEU A 309 -25.72 7.88 -2.19
C LEU A 309 -26.57 6.85 -1.43
N VAL A 310 -26.75 7.04 -0.12
CA VAL A 310 -27.62 6.20 0.71
C VAL A 310 -29.09 6.31 0.26
N ASN A 311 -29.58 7.53 0.02
CA ASN A 311 -30.95 7.77 -0.48
C ASN A 311 -31.20 7.09 -1.82
N LYS A 312 -30.18 7.04 -2.69
CA LYS A 312 -30.22 6.35 -3.99
C LYS A 312 -29.94 4.85 -3.90
N LYS A 313 -29.77 4.29 -2.70
CA LYS A 313 -29.48 2.88 -2.43
C LYS A 313 -28.20 2.38 -3.12
N VAL A 314 -27.20 3.24 -3.24
CA VAL A 314 -25.88 2.88 -3.79
C VAL A 314 -25.01 2.31 -2.67
N PHE A 315 -25.08 0.98 -2.48
CA PHE A 315 -24.33 0.28 -1.42
C PHE A 315 -23.17 -0.57 -1.93
N ASP A 316 -23.09 -0.81 -3.23
CA ASP A 316 -21.98 -1.56 -3.83
C ASP A 316 -20.66 -0.80 -3.65
N TYR A 317 -19.67 -1.49 -3.11
CA TYR A 317 -18.36 -0.92 -2.80
C TYR A 317 -17.70 -0.24 -4.01
N TYR A 318 -17.69 -0.90 -5.17
CA TYR A 318 -17.01 -0.37 -6.35
C TYR A 318 -17.76 0.83 -6.95
N LYS A 319 -19.10 0.85 -6.85
CA LYS A 319 -19.89 2.02 -7.24
C LYS A 319 -19.59 3.21 -6.33
N VAL A 320 -19.58 3.01 -5.00
CA VAL A 320 -19.24 4.06 -4.03
C VAL A 320 -17.83 4.58 -4.29
N PHE A 321 -16.85 3.69 -4.41
CA PHE A 321 -15.46 4.04 -4.73
C PHE A 321 -15.35 4.81 -6.05
N GLY A 322 -16.09 4.40 -7.08
CA GLY A 322 -16.14 5.08 -8.37
C GLY A 322 -16.64 6.52 -8.25
N VAL A 323 -17.71 6.75 -7.50
CA VAL A 323 -18.23 8.11 -7.24
C VAL A 323 -17.19 8.94 -6.48
N VAL A 324 -16.63 8.41 -5.38
CA VAL A 324 -15.61 9.12 -4.60
C VAL A 324 -14.41 9.48 -5.46
N SER A 325 -13.90 8.55 -6.27
CA SER A 325 -12.78 8.79 -7.19
C SER A 325 -13.08 9.88 -8.22
N LYS A 326 -14.30 9.90 -8.78
CA LYS A 326 -14.72 10.96 -9.72
C LYS A 326 -14.79 12.33 -9.05
N ILE A 327 -15.25 12.39 -7.80
CA ILE A 327 -15.28 13.64 -7.01
C ILE A 327 -13.86 14.17 -6.83
N TYR A 328 -12.91 13.30 -6.45
CA TYR A 328 -11.50 13.66 -6.35
C TYR A 328 -10.95 14.21 -7.67
N ASN A 329 -11.23 13.58 -8.80
CA ASN A 329 -10.78 14.06 -10.12
C ASN A 329 -11.39 15.43 -10.48
N ILE A 330 -12.68 15.65 -10.22
CA ILE A 330 -13.34 16.95 -10.49
C ILE A 330 -12.66 18.07 -9.67
N ILE A 331 -12.36 17.79 -8.41
CA ILE A 331 -11.68 18.75 -7.53
C ILE A 331 -10.24 18.99 -8.00
N ASP A 332 -9.49 17.93 -8.31
CA ASP A 332 -8.11 18.03 -8.79
C ASP A 332 -8.00 18.82 -10.10
N GLU A 333 -8.88 18.57 -11.06
CA GLU A 333 -8.94 19.31 -12.32
C GLU A 333 -9.19 20.81 -12.10
N LYS A 334 -10.07 21.16 -11.15
CA LYS A 334 -10.37 22.57 -10.82
C LYS A 334 -9.24 23.26 -10.03
N LEU A 335 -8.48 22.50 -9.25
CA LEU A 335 -7.37 23.04 -8.45
C LEU A 335 -6.13 23.39 -9.30
N LYS A 336 -6.02 22.88 -10.53
CA LYS A 336 -4.89 23.17 -11.42
C LYS A 336 -4.81 24.67 -11.72
N GLY A 337 -3.69 25.28 -11.34
CA GLY A 337 -3.40 26.70 -11.60
C GLY A 337 -4.04 27.68 -10.61
N LYS A 338 -4.60 27.20 -9.48
CA LYS A 338 -5.19 28.04 -8.44
C LYS A 338 -4.22 28.36 -7.32
N SER A 339 -4.37 29.54 -6.72
CA SER A 339 -3.56 29.97 -5.57
C SER A 339 -4.01 29.26 -4.27
N LYS A 340 -3.21 29.34 -3.21
CA LYS A 340 -3.57 28.79 -1.88
C LYS A 340 -4.85 29.43 -1.32
N GLU A 341 -5.06 30.72 -1.56
CA GLU A 341 -6.24 31.46 -1.08
C GLU A 341 -7.53 31.03 -1.80
N GLU A 342 -7.44 30.69 -3.09
CA GLU A 342 -8.58 30.21 -3.89
C GLU A 342 -8.89 28.73 -3.69
N THR A 343 -7.96 27.97 -3.08
CA THR A 343 -8.02 26.51 -2.98
C THR A 343 -9.29 26.05 -2.26
N GLN A 344 -9.62 26.65 -1.11
CA GLN A 344 -10.77 26.20 -0.32
C GLN A 344 -12.10 26.50 -1.02
N TYR A 345 -12.25 27.66 -1.64
CA TYR A 345 -13.44 28.01 -2.42
C TYR A 345 -13.62 27.08 -3.62
N THR A 346 -12.53 26.77 -4.32
CA THR A 346 -12.52 25.84 -5.45
C THR A 346 -12.95 24.41 -5.04
N ILE A 347 -12.50 23.93 -3.87
CA ILE A 347 -12.94 22.64 -3.32
C ILE A 347 -14.45 22.64 -3.06
N LEU A 348 -14.98 23.72 -2.46
CA LEU A 348 -16.41 23.84 -2.18
C LEU A 348 -17.23 23.82 -3.48
N GLU A 349 -16.81 24.57 -4.50
CA GLU A 349 -17.47 24.56 -5.81
C GLU A 349 -17.44 23.18 -6.46
N GLY A 350 -16.30 22.49 -6.42
CA GLY A 350 -16.16 21.13 -6.94
C GLY A 350 -17.07 20.13 -6.24
N LEU A 351 -17.23 20.25 -4.91
CA LEU A 351 -18.15 19.43 -4.13
C LEU A 351 -19.62 19.75 -4.40
N GLU A 352 -19.98 21.02 -4.60
CA GLU A 352 -21.33 21.42 -4.98
C GLU A 352 -21.70 20.90 -6.37
N GLU A 353 -20.77 20.96 -7.33
CA GLU A 353 -20.94 20.38 -8.66
C GLU A 353 -21.10 18.86 -8.59
N ALA A 354 -20.24 18.19 -7.82
CA ALA A 354 -20.34 16.76 -7.56
C ALA A 354 -21.71 16.39 -6.98
N LEU A 355 -22.17 17.10 -5.95
CA LEU A 355 -23.47 16.87 -5.33
C LEU A 355 -24.62 17.02 -6.36
N LYS A 356 -24.57 18.05 -7.21
CA LYS A 356 -25.55 18.22 -8.31
C LYS A 356 -25.53 17.05 -9.29
N LYS A 357 -24.35 16.54 -9.66
CA LYS A 357 -24.22 15.39 -10.56
C LYS A 357 -24.71 14.09 -9.93
N VAL A 358 -24.45 13.85 -8.64
CA VAL A 358 -24.97 12.69 -7.90
C VAL A 358 -26.49 12.75 -7.86
N LYS A 359 -27.08 13.91 -7.52
CA LYS A 359 -28.54 14.10 -7.53
C LYS A 359 -29.17 13.79 -8.89
N LYS A 360 -28.54 14.23 -9.98
CA LYS A 360 -28.99 13.96 -11.37
C LYS A 360 -28.68 12.54 -11.88
N ALA A 361 -28.11 11.66 -11.05
CA ALA A 361 -27.65 10.31 -11.44
C ALA A 361 -26.68 10.30 -12.64
N LYS A 362 -25.89 11.38 -12.79
CA LYS A 362 -24.92 11.57 -13.88
C LYS A 362 -23.50 11.15 -13.48
N LEU A 363 -23.33 10.55 -12.30
CA LEU A 363 -22.04 10.16 -11.71
C LEU A 363 -21.94 8.65 -11.50
#